data_AF-A0A7C1K299-F1
#
_entry.id   AF-A0A7C1K299-F1
#
_cell.length_a   1.000
_cell.length_b   1.000
_cell.length_c   1.000
_cell.angle_alpha   90.00
_cell.angle_beta   90.00
_cell.angle_gamma   90.00
#
_symmetry.space_group_name_H-M   'P 1'
#
loop_
_entity.id
_entity.type
_entity.pdbx_description
1 polymer ?
#
loop_
_entity_poly.entity_id
_entity_poly.type
_entity_poly.pdbx_seq_one_letter_code
_entity_poly.pdbx_strand_id
1 'polypeptide(L)' 'MRPGPAELIIVLIIVVLLFGVGRISKIAGELGRGIREFRKGLSGEETPTEEIKKE' A
#
# COMPACT_ATOMS: atom_id res chain seq x y z
N MET A 1 -1.18 13.77 26.30
CA MET A 1 -0.70 12.37 26.24
C MET A 1 -0.77 11.94 24.79
N ARG A 2 0.35 11.61 24.16
CA ARG A 2 0.36 11.06 22.79
C ARG A 2 0.17 9.55 22.91
N PRO A 3 -0.67 8.93 22.08
CA PRO A 3 -0.83 7.49 22.14
C PRO A 3 0.52 6.81 21.90
N GLY A 4 0.82 5.82 22.74
CA GLY A 4 2.08 5.09 22.66
C GLY A 4 2.14 4.23 21.39
N PRO A 5 3.33 3.80 20.94
CA PRO A 5 3.47 2.87 19.83
C PRO A 5 2.62 1.60 20.00
N ALA A 6 2.45 1.12 21.23
CA ALA A 6 1.61 -0.04 21.55
C ALA A 6 0.12 0.21 21.30
N GLU A 7 -0.41 1.39 21.65
CA GLU A 7 -1.82 1.74 21.42
C GLU A 7 -2.10 1.88 19.91
N LEU A 8 -1.16 2.47 19.15
CA LEU A 8 -1.26 2.57 17.69
C LEU A 8 -1.31 1.18 17.03
N ILE A 9 -0.53 0.21 17.51
CA ILE A 9 -0.56 -1.16 17.00
C ILE A 9 -1.92 -1.82 17.25
N ILE A 10 -2.49 -1.64 18.46
CA ILE A 10 -3.81 -2.18 18.79
C ILE A 10 -4.89 -1.60 17.88
N VAL A 11 -4.87 -0.27 17.66
CA VAL A 11 -5.80 0.39 16.74
C VAL A 11 -5.63 -0.13 15.31
N LEU A 12 -4.39 -0.30 14.85
CA LEU A 12 -4.10 -0.85 13.52
C LEU A 12 -4.69 -2.25 13.35
N ILE A 13 -4.54 -3.12 14.36
CA ILE A 13 -5.11 -4.47 14.34
C ILE A 13 -6.64 -4.41 14.23
N ILE A 14 -7.30 -3.55 15.01
CA ILE A 14 -8.75 -3.38 14.94
C ILE A 14 -9.18 -2.93 13.54
N VAL A 15 -8.50 -1.95 12.95
CA VAL A 15 -8.78 -1.49 11.58
C VAL A 15 -8.63 -2.63 10.58
N VAL A 16 -7.56 -3.43 10.68
CA VAL A 16 -7.35 -4.58 9.79
C VAL A 16 -8.43 -5.63 9.96
N LEU A 17 -8.95 -5.88 11.17
CA LEU A 17 -10.05 -6.81 11.41
C LEU A 17 -11.39 -6.29 10.85
N LEU A 18 -11.68 -4.99 10.97
CA LEU A 18 -12.91 -4.38 10.47
C LEU A 18 -12.98 -4.35 8.94
N PHE A 19 -11.87 -3.97 8.30
CA PHE A 19 -11.80 -3.83 6.85
C PHE A 19 -11.38 -5.12 6.15
N GLY A 20 -10.68 -6.00 6.86
CA GLY A 20 -10.08 -7.22 6.34
C GLY A 20 -8.78 -6.97 5.57
N VAL A 21 -7.83 -7.90 5.69
CA VAL A 21 -6.54 -7.84 4.97
C VAL A 21 -6.72 -7.76 3.45
N GLY A 22 -7.69 -8.48 2.88
CA GLY A 22 -7.92 -8.52 1.44
C GLY A 22 -8.35 -7.18 0.83
N ARG A 23 -9.21 -6.41 1.54
CA ARG A 23 -9.65 -5.09 1.05
C ARG A 23 -8.53 -4.06 1.15
N ILE A 24 -7.78 -4.07 2.25
CA ILE A 24 -6.63 -3.19 2.45
C ILE A 24 -5.56 -3.47 1.39
N SER A 25 -5.20 -4.75 1.15
CA SER A 25 -4.22 -5.12 0.12
C SER A 25 -4.66 -4.75 -1.29
N LYS A 26 -5.95 -4.89 -1.62
CA LYS A 26 -6.49 -4.47 -2.92
C LYS A 26 -6.35 -2.97 -3.13
N ILE A 27 -6.80 -2.17 -2.16
CA ILE A 27 -6.73 -0.69 -2.22
C ILE A 27 -5.26 -0.24 -2.26
N ALA A 28 -4.40 -0.80 -1.41
CA ALA A 28 -2.97 -0.48 -1.40
C ALA A 28 -2.29 -0.87 -2.72
N GLY A 29 -2.71 -1.97 -3.36
CA GLY A 29 -2.21 -2.38 -4.66
C GLY A 29 -2.61 -1.40 -5.78
N GLU A 30 -3.87 -0.96 -5.80
CA GLU A 30 -4.37 0.02 -6.76
C GLU A 30 -3.71 1.39 -6.57
N LEU A 31 -3.62 1.87 -5.32
CA LEU A 31 -2.93 3.12 -4.97
C LEU A 31 -1.43 3.06 -5.26
N GLY A 32 -0.77 1.94 -4.94
CA GLY A 32 0.65 1.75 -5.16
C GLY A 32 1.03 1.78 -6.65
N ARG A 33 0.18 1.23 -7.52
CA ARG A 33 0.36 1.33 -8.98
C ARG A 33 0.25 2.78 -9.45
N GLY A 34 -0.77 3.50 -9.00
CA GLY A 34 -0.94 4.92 -9.33
C GLY A 34 0.21 5.80 -8.84
N ILE A 35 0.68 5.60 -7.61
CA ILE A 35 1.85 6.31 -7.06
C ILE A 35 3.11 5.97 -7.86
N ARG A 36 3.28 4.71 -8.26
CA ARG A 36 4.43 4.27 -9.06
C ARG A 36 4.43 4.91 -10.45
N GLU A 37 3.30 4.93 -11.14
CA GLU A 37 3.14 5.58 -12.44
C GLU A 37 3.33 7.10 -12.34
N PHE A 38 2.80 7.73 -11.29
CA PHE A 38 3.01 9.14 -11.00
C PHE A 38 4.50 9.45 -10.79
N ARG A 39 5.20 8.63 -10.01
CA ARG A 39 6.64 8.78 -9.79
C ARG A 39 7.45 8.57 -11.07
N LYS A 40 7.07 7.59 -11.90
CA LYS A 40 7.69 7.36 -13.22
C LYS A 40 7.54 8.57 -14.14
N GLY A 41 6.33 9.14 -14.21
CA GLY A 41 6.05 10.34 -15.02
C GLY A 41 6.83 11.57 -14.54
N LEU A 42 7.05 11.72 -13.22
CA LEU A 42 7.85 12.82 -12.67
C LEU A 42 9.36 12.63 -12.86
N SER A 43 9.86 11.39 -12.80
CA SER A 43 11.30 11.09 -12.93
C SER A 43 11.77 11.01 -14.39
N GLY A 44 10.88 10.97 -15.38
CA GLY A 44 11.24 10.85 -16.80
C GLY A 44 11.94 9.54 -17.17
N GLU A 45 12.06 8.61 -16.21
CA GLU A 45 12.66 7.30 -16.41
C GLU A 45 11.60 6.33 -16.97
N GLU A 46 11.61 6.15 -18.28
CA GLU A 46 10.95 5.03 -18.96
C GLU A 46 11.69 3.73 -18.64
N THR A 47 11.49 3.20 -17.43
CA THR A 47 11.93 1.83 -17.12
C THR A 47 10.82 0.84 -17.48
N PRO A 48 11.08 -0.11 -18.41
CA PRO A 48 10.14 -1.18 -18.70
C PRO A 48 10.07 -2.03 -17.43
N THR A 49 8.88 -2.17 -16.88
CA THR A 49 8.65 -3.22 -15.88
C THR A 49 7.64 -4.16 -16.49
N GLU A 50 8.15 -4.99 -17.37
CA GLU A 50 7.58 -6.31 -17.58
C GLU A 50 7.78 -7.17 -16.33
N GLU A 51 6.90 -8.17 -16.21
CA GLU A 51 6.98 -9.32 -15.31
C GLU A 51 6.64 -9.09 -13.83
N ILE A 52 5.34 -9.05 -13.56
CA ILE A 52 4.79 -9.94 -12.52
C ILE A 52 3.91 -10.96 -13.26
N LYS A 53 4.57 -11.88 -13.95
CA LYS A 53 3.97 -13.13 -14.39
C LYS A 53 3.87 -14.01 -13.14
N LYS A 54 2.63 -14.35 -12.78
CA LYS A 54 2.30 -15.37 -11.79
C LYS A 54 2.94 -16.69 -12.22
N GLU A 55 3.68 -17.31 -11.30
CA GLU A 55 3.63 -18.76 -11.05
C GLU A 55 3.08 -18.98 -9.64
#